data_AF-A0A9P9RBD0-F1
#
_entry.id   AF-A0A9P9RBD0-F1
#
_cell.length_a   1.000
_cell.length_b   1.000
_cell.length_c   1.000
_cell.angle_alpha   90.00
_cell.angle_beta   90.00
_cell.angle_gamma   90.00
#
_symmetry.space_group_name_H-M   'P 1'
#
loop_
_entity.id
_entity.type
_entity.pdbx_description
1 polymer ?
#
loop_
_entity_poly.entity_id
_entity_poly.type
_entity_poly.pdbx_seq_one_letter_code
_entity_poly.pdbx_strand_id
1 'polypeptide(L)'
;MPRIHSPPGRCQPRLLGLQHRPCSEAPPGHLPRAHGLITQAGLSRELPSPHVAHCTDRSQVILFGANDAVMETSVTNQHVPLERYKENLTKIINHPRITAHKPQIILVTPPPLDEIKSTPRSLGNGHKAALRHFAVSASYSEVVRQVAKENPGVALVDLWQVFMDKATEMASPGDYTPGGPLLGSPENGKQGGLDVLLPDGLHMGGQGYQIFYDALLPHIGKEWKGLGEEDRTGWVIPDWRDLCGL
;
A
#
# COMPACT_ATOMS: atom_id res chain seq x y z
N MET A 1 21.69 23.61 51.13
CA MET A 1 21.73 25.00 51.65
C MET A 1 23.06 25.59 51.20
N PRO A 2 23.13 26.83 50.68
CA PRO A 2 22.08 27.84 50.49
C PRO A 2 21.59 27.90 49.01
N ARG A 3 20.31 28.06 48.69
CA ARG A 3 19.35 29.18 48.87
C ARG A 3 19.60 30.35 47.90
N ILE A 4 18.76 30.48 46.85
CA ILE A 4 17.59 31.40 46.68
C ILE A 4 18.06 32.69 45.93
N HIS A 5 17.53 33.04 44.75
CA HIS A 5 16.29 33.83 44.60
C HIS A 5 15.67 33.75 43.18
N SER A 6 14.33 33.62 43.14
CA SER A 6 13.41 34.25 42.18
C SER A 6 12.46 35.16 42.99
N PRO A 7 11.38 35.75 42.42
CA PRO A 7 11.17 36.71 41.31
C PRO A 7 10.58 38.05 41.91
N PRO A 8 9.91 39.00 41.19
CA PRO A 8 8.49 38.89 40.74
C PRO A 8 8.23 39.72 39.43
N GLY A 9 7.07 39.88 38.79
CA GLY A 9 5.68 39.47 39.02
C GLY A 9 4.76 40.06 37.92
N ARG A 10 3.63 39.37 37.72
CA ARG A 10 2.26 39.80 37.31
C ARG A 10 2.04 40.90 36.26
N CYS A 11 1.14 40.63 35.31
CA CYS A 11 -0.24 41.13 35.33
C CYS A 11 -1.07 40.62 34.11
N GLN A 12 -2.19 39.94 34.36
CA GLN A 12 -3.37 39.98 33.48
C GLN A 12 -4.33 41.05 34.02
N PRO A 13 -5.19 41.64 33.17
CA PRO A 13 -6.63 41.46 33.43
C PRO A 13 -7.54 41.35 32.19
N ARG A 14 -8.50 40.41 32.30
CA ARG A 14 -9.96 40.47 32.06
C ARG A 14 -10.60 41.25 30.88
N LEU A 15 -11.43 40.46 30.16
CA LEU A 15 -12.87 40.63 29.82
C LEU A 15 -13.34 41.93 29.14
N LEU A 16 -14.01 41.78 27.98
CA LEU A 16 -15.40 42.24 27.78
C LEU A 16 -16.00 41.61 26.50
N GLY A 17 -17.18 41.01 26.63
CA GLY A 17 -17.99 40.58 25.48
C GLY A 17 -18.84 41.72 24.93
N LEU A 18 -19.21 41.64 23.65
CA LEU A 18 -20.25 42.42 22.97
C LEU A 18 -20.74 41.55 21.80
N GLN A 19 -21.85 40.83 21.98
CA GLN A 19 -23.21 41.22 21.61
C GLN A 19 -23.47 41.15 20.09
N HIS A 20 -24.27 40.14 19.72
CA HIS A 20 -25.04 40.10 18.48
C HIS A 20 -25.85 41.39 18.29
N ARG A 21 -25.85 41.92 17.06
CA ARG A 21 -26.93 42.77 16.56
C ARG A 21 -27.54 42.17 15.28
N PRO A 22 -28.85 42.34 15.05
CA PRO A 22 -29.57 41.73 13.94
C PRO A 22 -29.60 42.62 12.68
N CYS A 23 -30.04 41.98 11.59
CA CYS A 23 -30.19 42.49 10.23
C CYS A 23 -30.92 43.85 10.12
N SER A 24 -30.38 44.73 9.27
CA SER A 24 -31.13 45.82 8.65
C SER A 24 -31.35 45.50 7.16
N GLU A 25 -32.61 45.58 6.72
CA GLU A 25 -33.04 45.45 5.33
C GLU A 25 -32.44 46.51 4.40
N ALA A 26 -32.20 46.15 3.14
CA ALA A 26 -31.83 47.06 2.04
C ALA A 26 -32.89 46.99 0.92
N PRO A 27 -33.16 48.10 0.20
CA PRO A 27 -34.32 48.25 -0.69
C PRO A 27 -34.14 47.60 -2.08
N PRO A 28 -35.22 47.39 -2.85
CA PRO A 28 -35.17 46.59 -4.08
C PRO A 28 -34.78 47.45 -5.30
N GLY A 29 -33.93 46.90 -6.17
CA GLY A 29 -33.76 47.44 -7.52
C GLY A 29 -32.49 46.98 -8.24
N HIS A 30 -32.68 46.27 -9.36
CA HIS A 30 -31.74 45.94 -10.44
C HIS A 30 -30.99 44.58 -10.38
N LEU A 31 -31.53 43.61 -11.13
CA LEU A 31 -30.75 42.64 -11.93
C LEU A 31 -30.09 43.40 -13.12
N PRO A 32 -29.02 42.91 -13.79
CA PRO A 32 -28.59 41.50 -13.89
C PRO A 32 -27.06 41.26 -13.87
N ARG A 33 -26.65 40.00 -13.61
CA ARG A 33 -25.65 39.23 -14.40
C ARG A 33 -25.43 37.86 -13.76
N ALA A 34 -25.61 36.82 -14.55
CA ALA A 34 -25.33 35.43 -14.18
C ALA A 34 -23.81 35.23 -14.05
N HIS A 35 -23.27 35.50 -12.86
CA HIS A 35 -22.10 34.79 -12.36
C HIS A 35 -22.63 33.85 -11.29
N GLY A 36 -22.66 32.55 -11.60
CA GLY A 36 -22.98 31.50 -10.64
C GLY A 36 -21.90 31.45 -9.56
N LEU A 37 -22.00 32.37 -8.59
CA LEU A 37 -21.29 32.28 -7.32
C LEU A 37 -21.88 31.07 -6.60
N ILE A 38 -21.11 30.00 -6.53
CA ILE A 38 -21.32 28.93 -5.56
C ILE A 38 -21.20 29.59 -4.19
N THR A 39 -22.34 29.99 -3.63
CA THR A 39 -22.39 30.57 -2.28
C THR A 39 -22.04 29.45 -1.29
N GLN A 40 -21.26 29.77 -0.24
CA GLN A 40 -20.95 28.83 0.86
C GLN A 40 -22.21 28.20 1.48
N ALA A 41 -23.38 28.82 1.30
CA ALA A 41 -24.66 28.29 1.76
C ALA A 41 -25.13 27.03 1.01
N GLY A 42 -24.63 26.77 -0.22
CA GLY A 42 -24.94 25.57 -1.00
C GLY A 42 -24.10 24.34 -0.63
N LEU A 43 -22.85 24.53 -0.20
CA LEU A 43 -21.95 23.41 0.12
C LEU A 43 -22.44 22.57 1.32
N SER A 44 -23.07 23.20 2.29
CA SER A 44 -23.48 22.53 3.53
C SER A 44 -24.62 21.54 3.36
N ARG A 45 -25.37 21.62 2.24
CA ARG A 45 -26.53 20.76 1.96
C ARG A 45 -26.17 19.54 1.10
N GLU A 46 -25.01 19.55 0.46
CA GLU A 46 -24.55 18.51 -0.46
C GLU A 46 -23.41 17.64 0.10
N LEU A 47 -22.86 18.02 1.26
CA LEU A 47 -21.96 17.14 1.98
C LEU A 47 -22.78 16.06 2.70
N PRO A 48 -22.55 14.77 2.42
CA PRO A 48 -23.24 13.70 3.11
C PRO A 48 -23.04 13.84 4.63
N SER A 49 -24.11 13.55 5.39
CA SER A 49 -24.05 13.46 6.85
C SER A 49 -22.82 12.64 7.28
N PRO A 50 -22.11 12.99 8.37
CA PRO A 50 -20.93 12.25 8.82
C PRO A 50 -21.22 10.80 9.27
N HIS A 51 -22.43 10.30 9.03
CA HIS A 51 -22.71 8.87 9.08
C HIS A 51 -22.00 8.16 7.94
N VAL A 52 -20.78 7.72 8.29
CA VAL A 52 -20.10 6.52 7.83
C VAL A 52 -20.28 6.33 6.33
N ALA A 53 -19.36 6.90 5.55
CA ALA A 53 -19.01 6.26 4.28
C ALA A 53 -18.85 4.77 4.60
N HIS A 54 -19.86 3.98 4.24
CA HIS A 54 -19.90 2.54 4.36
C HIS A 54 -18.91 2.01 3.32
N CYS A 55 -17.63 2.30 3.52
CA CYS A 55 -16.53 1.53 2.97
C CYS A 55 -16.52 0.27 3.83
N THR A 56 -17.47 -0.62 3.54
CA THR A 56 -17.78 -1.81 4.33
C THR A 56 -16.68 -2.87 4.24
N ASP A 57 -15.81 -2.76 3.22
CA ASP A 57 -14.78 -3.76 2.94
C ASP A 57 -13.39 -3.11 2.87
N ARG A 58 -12.91 -2.59 4.02
CA ARG A 58 -11.54 -2.08 4.12
C ARG A 58 -10.58 -3.25 4.01
N SER A 59 -9.70 -3.20 3.01
CA SER A 59 -8.63 -4.18 2.85
C SER A 59 -7.29 -3.59 3.28
N GLN A 60 -6.44 -4.39 3.93
CA GLN A 60 -5.06 -4.03 4.23
C GLN A 60 -4.13 -5.04 3.57
N VAL A 61 -3.42 -4.56 2.55
CA VAL A 61 -2.41 -5.34 1.84
C VAL A 61 -1.06 -5.16 2.54
N ILE A 62 -0.37 -6.27 2.80
CA ILE A 62 0.94 -6.28 3.45
C ILE A 62 1.92 -7.06 2.56
N LEU A 63 2.93 -6.35 2.06
CA LEU A 63 3.98 -6.87 1.19
C LEU A 63 5.34 -6.45 1.75
N PHE A 64 5.91 -7.29 2.61
CA PHE A 64 7.25 -7.14 3.18
C PHE A 64 8.07 -8.40 2.92
N GLY A 65 9.39 -8.37 3.14
CA GLY A 65 10.26 -9.55 2.98
C GLY A 65 11.41 -9.32 2.00
N ALA A 66 11.23 -8.54 0.94
CA ALA A 66 12.27 -8.31 -0.06
C ALA A 66 13.52 -7.59 0.50
N ASN A 67 13.33 -6.70 1.48
CA ASN A 67 14.43 -6.03 2.18
C ASN A 67 14.97 -6.88 3.34
N ASP A 68 14.06 -7.49 4.09
CA ASP A 68 14.35 -8.40 5.20
C ASP A 68 15.30 -9.54 4.78
N ALA A 69 15.13 -10.04 3.55
CA ALA A 69 15.93 -11.12 2.95
C ALA A 69 17.35 -10.73 2.50
N VAL A 70 17.76 -9.48 2.68
CA VAL A 70 19.15 -9.07 2.45
C VAL A 70 20.10 -9.85 3.37
N MET A 71 21.25 -10.25 2.84
CA MET A 71 22.31 -10.88 3.63
C MET A 71 22.82 -9.92 4.71
N GLU A 72 23.15 -10.45 5.88
CA GLU A 72 23.73 -9.65 6.94
C GLU A 72 25.10 -9.11 6.52
N THR A 73 25.23 -7.78 6.53
CA THR A 73 26.43 -7.08 6.07
C THR A 73 26.62 -5.78 6.85
N SER A 74 27.83 -5.22 6.82
CA SER A 74 28.13 -3.91 7.42
C SER A 74 27.63 -2.71 6.60
N VAL A 75 27.05 -2.94 5.41
CA VAL A 75 26.67 -1.87 4.46
C VAL A 75 25.19 -1.50 4.53
N THR A 76 24.36 -2.32 5.17
CA THR A 76 22.91 -2.08 5.27
C THR A 76 22.32 -2.72 6.53
N ASN A 77 21.32 -2.06 7.12
CA ASN A 77 20.60 -2.53 8.31
C ASN A 77 19.21 -3.11 7.95
N GLN A 78 19.05 -3.59 6.72
CA GLN A 78 17.77 -4.12 6.22
C GLN A 78 17.50 -5.57 6.65
N HIS A 79 18.54 -6.34 6.98
CA HIS A 79 18.40 -7.76 7.32
C HIS A 79 17.49 -7.98 8.54
N VAL A 80 16.54 -8.90 8.42
CA VAL A 80 15.70 -9.35 9.54
C VAL A 80 15.66 -10.88 9.54
N PRO A 81 16.23 -11.58 10.53
CA PRO A 81 16.22 -13.05 10.57
C PRO A 81 14.81 -13.64 10.44
N LEU A 82 14.68 -14.79 9.78
CA LEU A 82 13.39 -15.43 9.45
C LEU A 82 12.43 -15.55 10.64
N GLU A 83 12.93 -15.97 11.81
CA GLU A 83 12.13 -16.07 13.04
C GLU A 83 11.54 -14.71 13.45
N ARG A 84 12.36 -13.66 13.43
CA ARG A 84 11.92 -12.30 13.75
C ARG A 84 10.97 -11.76 12.68
N TYR A 85 11.21 -12.07 11.40
CA TYR A 85 10.32 -11.69 10.31
C TYR A 85 8.93 -12.32 10.49
N LYS A 86 8.87 -13.63 10.81
CA LYS A 86 7.62 -14.35 11.12
C LYS A 86 6.88 -13.71 12.31
N GLU A 87 7.60 -13.42 13.39
CA GLU A 87 7.04 -12.74 14.56
C GLU A 87 6.49 -11.36 14.20
N ASN A 88 7.24 -10.58 13.41
CA ASN A 88 6.84 -9.24 13.02
C ASN A 88 5.55 -9.27 12.19
N LEU A 89 5.46 -10.16 11.20
CA LEU A 89 4.24 -10.32 10.40
C LEU A 89 3.04 -10.68 11.28
N THR A 90 3.21 -11.66 12.17
CA THR A 90 2.16 -12.08 13.12
C THR A 90 1.73 -10.93 14.02
N LYS A 91 2.67 -10.10 14.50
CA LYS A 91 2.39 -8.92 15.32
C LYS A 91 1.65 -7.83 14.53
N ILE A 92 2.03 -7.61 13.26
CA ILE A 92 1.40 -6.60 12.40
C ILE A 92 -0.07 -6.98 12.14
N ILE A 93 -0.34 -8.19 11.66
CA ILE A 93 -1.72 -8.59 11.28
C ILE A 93 -2.67 -8.62 12.48
N ASN A 94 -2.15 -8.89 13.69
CA ASN A 94 -2.93 -8.93 14.93
C ASN A 94 -2.86 -7.63 15.74
N HIS A 95 -2.22 -6.57 15.22
CA HIS A 95 -2.01 -5.34 16.00
C HIS A 95 -3.36 -4.69 16.34
N PRO A 96 -3.61 -4.28 17.61
CA PRO A 96 -4.92 -3.74 18.03
C PRO A 96 -5.43 -2.57 17.20
N ARG A 97 -4.52 -1.70 16.71
CA ARG A 97 -4.89 -0.58 15.84
C ARG A 97 -5.32 -1.01 14.44
N ILE A 98 -4.82 -2.14 13.94
CA ILE A 98 -5.23 -2.69 12.66
C ILE A 98 -6.57 -3.41 12.83
N THR A 99 -6.67 -4.29 13.83
CA THR A 99 -7.88 -5.10 14.06
C THR A 99 -9.09 -4.27 14.53
N ALA A 100 -8.88 -3.10 15.16
CA ALA A 100 -9.96 -2.17 15.50
C ALA A 100 -10.78 -1.70 14.28
N HIS A 101 -10.17 -1.66 13.09
CA HIS A 101 -10.86 -1.32 11.84
C HIS A 101 -11.54 -2.51 11.16
N LYS A 102 -11.39 -3.72 11.71
CA LYS A 102 -11.88 -5.00 11.15
C LYS A 102 -11.61 -5.16 9.65
N PRO A 103 -10.38 -4.89 9.16
CA PRO A 103 -10.11 -4.99 7.74
C PRO A 103 -10.01 -6.46 7.29
N GLN A 104 -10.21 -6.70 5.99
CA GLN A 104 -9.69 -7.90 5.35
C GLN A 104 -8.17 -7.77 5.25
N ILE A 105 -7.44 -8.62 5.96
CA ILE A 105 -5.97 -8.68 5.86
C ILE A 105 -5.58 -9.53 4.66
N ILE A 106 -4.71 -9.00 3.80
CA ILE A 106 -4.17 -9.68 2.64
C ILE A 106 -2.64 -9.70 2.79
N LEU A 107 -2.08 -10.87 3.08
CA LEU A 107 -0.64 -11.09 3.05
C LEU A 107 -0.20 -11.42 1.63
N VAL A 108 0.82 -10.72 1.15
CA VAL A 108 1.40 -10.93 -0.18
C VAL A 108 2.84 -11.40 0.00
N THR A 109 3.21 -12.52 -0.63
CA THR A 109 4.62 -12.96 -0.65
C THR A 109 5.47 -11.94 -1.41
N PRO A 110 6.74 -11.67 -1.04
CA PRO A 110 7.63 -10.89 -1.90
C PRO A 110 7.78 -11.57 -3.27
N PRO A 111 7.99 -10.81 -4.37
CA PRO A 111 8.28 -11.41 -5.66
C PRO A 111 9.60 -12.21 -5.62
N PRO A 112 9.85 -13.11 -6.58
CA PRO A 112 11.12 -13.81 -6.68
C PRO A 112 12.27 -12.83 -6.86
N LEU A 113 13.46 -13.21 -6.39
CA LEU A 113 14.68 -12.47 -6.70
C LEU A 113 15.24 -13.00 -8.03
N ASP A 114 15.56 -12.13 -8.97
CA ASP A 114 16.44 -12.49 -10.08
C ASP A 114 17.89 -12.21 -9.64
N GLU A 115 18.55 -13.25 -9.13
CA GLU A 115 19.91 -13.17 -8.59
C GLU A 115 20.94 -12.93 -9.71
N ILE A 116 20.67 -13.47 -10.90
CA ILE A 116 21.50 -13.29 -12.10
C ILE A 116 21.63 -11.80 -12.43
N LYS A 117 20.53 -11.04 -12.34
CA LYS A 117 20.53 -9.61 -12.61
C LYS A 117 20.91 -8.74 -11.41
N SER A 118 20.48 -9.10 -10.19
CA SER A 118 20.75 -8.30 -9.00
C SER A 118 22.20 -8.39 -8.51
N THR A 119 22.91 -9.48 -8.80
CA THR A 119 24.32 -9.66 -8.39
C THR A 119 25.26 -8.68 -9.09
N PRO A 120 25.30 -8.57 -10.44
CA PRO A 120 26.13 -7.57 -11.13
C PRO A 120 25.85 -6.14 -10.67
N ARG A 121 24.59 -5.81 -10.38
CA ARG A 121 24.20 -4.50 -9.85
C ARG A 121 24.77 -4.26 -8.45
N SER A 122 24.74 -5.27 -7.58
CA SER A 122 25.33 -5.18 -6.25
C SER A 122 26.83 -4.89 -6.33
N LEU A 123 27.54 -5.62 -7.19
CA LEU A 123 28.97 -5.40 -7.43
C LEU A 123 29.25 -4.02 -8.05
N GLY A 124 28.45 -3.61 -9.03
CA GLY A 124 28.55 -2.29 -9.68
C GLY A 124 28.34 -1.11 -8.71
N ASN A 125 27.55 -1.32 -7.65
CA ASN A 125 27.35 -0.36 -6.56
C ASN A 125 28.48 -0.36 -5.52
N GLY A 126 29.57 -1.10 -5.74
CA GLY A 126 30.74 -1.15 -4.86
C GLY A 126 30.63 -2.14 -3.71
N HIS A 127 29.63 -3.01 -3.70
CA HIS A 127 29.55 -4.10 -2.71
C HIS A 127 30.53 -5.23 -3.06
N LYS A 128 31.07 -5.89 -2.03
CA LYS A 128 32.06 -6.97 -2.20
C LYS A 128 31.46 -8.29 -2.69
N ALA A 129 30.14 -8.45 -2.58
CA ALA A 129 29.41 -9.67 -2.93
C ALA A 129 27.96 -9.33 -3.26
N ALA A 130 27.20 -10.32 -3.73
CA ALA A 130 25.74 -10.23 -3.83
C ALA A 130 25.12 -9.92 -2.47
N LEU A 131 24.14 -9.01 -2.43
CA LEU A 131 23.44 -8.67 -1.19
C LEU A 131 22.21 -9.53 -0.93
N ARG A 132 21.71 -10.26 -1.92
CA ARG A 132 20.54 -11.14 -1.81
C ARG A 132 20.82 -12.40 -2.61
N HIS A 133 20.32 -13.52 -2.11
CA HIS A 133 20.36 -14.81 -2.79
C HIS A 133 18.95 -15.32 -3.06
N PHE A 134 18.78 -16.02 -4.17
CA PHE A 134 17.51 -16.55 -4.66
C PHE A 134 16.85 -17.43 -3.59
N ALA A 135 17.58 -18.45 -3.11
CA ALA A 135 17.07 -19.41 -2.14
C ALA A 135 16.71 -18.74 -0.79
N VAL A 136 17.52 -17.76 -0.36
CA VAL A 136 17.24 -16.99 0.86
C VAL A 136 15.97 -16.17 0.67
N SER A 137 15.82 -15.42 -0.43
CA SER A 137 14.60 -14.65 -0.69
C SER A 137 13.34 -15.52 -0.79
N ALA A 138 13.45 -16.71 -1.41
CA ALA A 138 12.36 -17.68 -1.48
C ALA A 138 11.90 -18.14 -0.09
N SER A 139 12.82 -18.31 0.87
CA SER A 139 12.46 -18.70 2.24
C SER A 139 11.59 -17.65 2.98
N TYR A 140 11.69 -16.37 2.64
CA TYR A 140 10.78 -15.34 3.20
C TYR A 140 9.37 -15.47 2.63
N SER A 141 9.23 -15.90 1.38
CA SER A 141 7.92 -16.21 0.80
C SER A 141 7.26 -17.40 1.51
N GLU A 142 8.04 -18.43 1.85
CA GLU A 142 7.55 -19.54 2.67
C GLU A 142 7.06 -19.09 4.06
N VAL A 143 7.77 -18.17 4.70
CA VAL A 143 7.31 -17.61 5.98
C VAL A 143 5.97 -16.88 5.82
N VAL A 144 5.76 -16.11 4.75
CA VAL A 144 4.47 -15.47 4.49
C VAL A 144 3.35 -16.50 4.30
N ARG A 145 3.60 -17.56 3.54
CA ARG A 145 2.65 -18.68 3.36
C ARG A 145 2.30 -19.32 4.70
N GLN A 146 3.30 -19.55 5.54
CA GLN A 146 3.12 -20.12 6.87
C GLN A 146 2.28 -19.21 7.78
N VAL A 147 2.60 -17.91 7.85
CA VAL A 147 1.85 -16.95 8.67
C VAL A 147 0.39 -16.87 8.20
N ALA A 148 0.15 -16.82 6.89
CA ALA A 148 -1.23 -16.82 6.37
C ALA A 148 -1.99 -18.09 6.76
N LYS A 149 -1.36 -19.26 6.67
CA LYS A 149 -1.95 -20.55 7.07
C LYS A 149 -2.27 -20.62 8.57
N GLU A 150 -1.41 -20.03 9.41
CA GLU A 150 -1.54 -20.04 10.87
C GLU A 150 -2.59 -19.04 11.40
N ASN A 151 -3.04 -18.08 10.59
CA ASN A 151 -3.94 -17.01 11.01
C ASN A 151 -5.28 -17.04 10.22
N PRO A 152 -6.34 -17.67 10.75
CA PRO A 152 -7.64 -17.71 10.11
C PRO A 152 -8.20 -16.31 9.80
N GLY A 153 -8.79 -16.13 8.62
CA GLY A 153 -9.33 -14.84 8.18
C GLY A 153 -8.32 -13.94 7.46
N VAL A 154 -7.05 -14.33 7.39
CA VAL A 154 -6.05 -13.71 6.52
C VAL A 154 -6.12 -14.32 5.12
N ALA A 155 -6.22 -13.49 4.10
CA ALA A 155 -6.08 -13.92 2.71
C ALA A 155 -4.60 -13.94 2.30
N LEU A 156 -4.21 -14.91 1.47
CA LEU A 156 -2.89 -15.00 0.87
C LEU A 156 -2.95 -14.68 -0.62
N VAL A 157 -2.06 -13.80 -1.08
CA VAL A 157 -1.71 -13.62 -2.49
C VAL A 157 -0.28 -14.10 -2.67
N ASP A 158 -0.12 -15.27 -3.30
CA ASP A 158 1.19 -15.86 -3.56
C ASP A 158 1.82 -15.26 -4.83
N LEU A 159 2.26 -14.01 -4.71
CA LEU A 159 2.90 -13.28 -5.80
C LEU A 159 4.18 -13.97 -6.29
N TRP A 160 4.90 -14.67 -5.41
CA TRP A 160 6.09 -15.41 -5.78
C TRP A 160 5.76 -16.49 -6.79
N GLN A 161 4.75 -17.31 -6.50
CA GLN A 161 4.31 -18.37 -7.41
C GLN A 161 3.78 -17.80 -8.71
N VAL A 162 2.94 -16.75 -8.64
CA VAL A 162 2.39 -16.07 -9.82
C VAL A 162 3.52 -15.57 -10.75
N PHE A 163 4.57 -14.99 -10.18
CA PHE A 163 5.72 -14.52 -10.96
C PHE A 163 6.54 -15.65 -11.55
N MET A 164 6.77 -16.73 -10.81
CA MET A 164 7.50 -17.89 -11.34
C MET A 164 6.73 -18.56 -12.47
N ASP A 165 5.41 -18.71 -12.34
CA ASP A 165 4.56 -19.25 -13.40
C ASP A 165 4.61 -18.38 -14.66
N LYS A 166 4.46 -17.05 -14.51
CA LYS A 166 4.59 -16.11 -15.64
C LYS A 166 5.99 -16.08 -16.23
N ALA A 167 7.03 -16.18 -15.40
CA ALA A 167 8.40 -16.25 -15.89
C ALA A 167 8.64 -17.50 -16.74
N THR A 168 8.09 -18.64 -16.34
CA THR A 168 8.15 -19.90 -17.09
C THR A 168 7.32 -19.83 -18.38
N GLU A 169 6.12 -19.26 -18.36
CA GLU A 169 5.31 -19.05 -19.57
C GLU A 169 6.02 -18.19 -20.63
N MET A 170 6.78 -17.19 -20.18
CA MET A 170 7.54 -16.27 -21.04
C MET A 170 8.92 -16.80 -21.45
N ALA A 171 9.34 -17.96 -20.93
CA ALA A 171 10.67 -18.49 -21.17
C ALA A 171 10.82 -19.09 -22.58
N SER A 172 12.03 -19.02 -23.16
CA SER A 172 12.28 -19.68 -24.44
C SER A 172 12.29 -21.20 -24.26
N PRO A 173 11.99 -21.99 -25.31
CA PRO A 173 12.11 -23.44 -25.25
C PRO A 173 13.52 -23.86 -24.77
N GLY A 174 13.57 -24.60 -23.66
CA GLY A 174 14.82 -25.09 -23.05
C GLY A 174 15.39 -24.23 -21.92
N ASP A 175 14.88 -23.02 -21.66
CA ASP A 175 15.34 -22.17 -20.54
C ASP A 175 14.89 -22.72 -19.17
N TYR A 176 13.82 -23.51 -19.12
CA TYR A 176 13.32 -24.14 -17.91
C TYR A 176 12.81 -25.55 -18.20
N THR A 177 13.09 -26.48 -17.29
CA THR A 177 12.57 -27.84 -17.29
C THR A 177 11.87 -28.10 -15.95
N PRO A 178 10.65 -28.64 -15.92
CA PRO A 178 9.96 -28.96 -14.67
C PRO A 178 10.81 -29.84 -13.75
N GLY A 179 10.98 -29.40 -12.49
CA GLY A 179 11.82 -30.08 -11.49
C GLY A 179 13.32 -29.76 -11.59
N GLY A 180 13.74 -28.98 -12.58
CA GLY A 180 15.10 -28.45 -12.68
C GLY A 180 15.32 -27.16 -11.87
N PRO A 181 16.52 -26.57 -11.95
CA PRO A 181 16.83 -25.29 -11.32
C PRO A 181 15.88 -24.17 -11.80
N LEU A 182 15.48 -23.31 -10.88
CA LEU A 182 14.47 -22.27 -11.14
C LEU A 182 15.04 -21.07 -11.89
N LEU A 183 14.22 -20.46 -12.76
CA LEU A 183 14.57 -19.21 -13.46
C LEU A 183 14.96 -18.11 -12.45
N GLY A 184 15.96 -17.30 -12.81
CA GLY A 184 16.51 -16.24 -11.97
C GLY A 184 17.51 -16.73 -10.91
N SER A 185 17.66 -18.05 -10.72
CA SER A 185 18.71 -18.60 -9.86
C SER A 185 20.04 -18.73 -10.62
N PRO A 186 21.20 -18.58 -9.94
CA PRO A 186 22.50 -18.79 -10.58
C PRO A 186 22.68 -20.22 -11.10
N GLU A 187 22.03 -21.21 -10.48
CA GLU A 187 22.09 -22.62 -10.88
C GLU A 187 21.40 -22.88 -12.23
N ASN A 188 20.28 -22.21 -12.50
CA ASN A 188 19.63 -22.27 -13.81
C ASN A 188 20.41 -21.47 -14.86
N GLY A 189 20.86 -20.27 -14.50
CA GLY A 189 21.62 -19.39 -15.40
C GLY A 189 20.77 -18.64 -16.44
N LYS A 190 19.44 -18.79 -16.43
CA LYS A 190 18.48 -18.04 -17.25
C LYS A 190 17.44 -17.35 -16.38
N GLN A 191 16.98 -16.18 -16.82
CA GLN A 191 15.93 -15.42 -16.13
C GLN A 191 14.52 -15.70 -16.66
N GLY A 192 14.40 -16.18 -17.91
CA GLY A 192 13.11 -16.29 -18.59
C GLY A 192 12.34 -14.96 -18.53
N GLY A 193 11.05 -15.00 -18.19
CA GLY A 193 10.27 -13.78 -18.04
C GLY A 193 10.68 -12.87 -16.87
N LEU A 194 11.45 -13.34 -15.87
CA LEU A 194 11.90 -12.48 -14.76
C LEU A 194 12.71 -11.28 -15.27
N ASP A 195 13.40 -11.41 -16.41
CA ASP A 195 14.16 -10.33 -17.02
C ASP A 195 13.28 -9.11 -17.35
N VAL A 196 12.03 -9.36 -17.75
CA VAL A 196 11.02 -8.34 -18.10
C VAL A 196 10.22 -7.91 -16.86
N LEU A 197 9.84 -8.88 -16.02
CA LEU A 197 9.01 -8.63 -14.84
C LEU A 197 9.76 -7.86 -13.76
N LEU A 198 11.08 -8.07 -13.65
CA LEU A 198 11.98 -7.47 -12.67
C LEU A 198 13.17 -6.78 -13.37
N PRO A 199 13.00 -5.53 -13.87
CA PRO A 199 14.00 -4.87 -14.72
C PRO A 199 15.38 -4.68 -14.08
N ASP A 200 15.46 -4.64 -12.74
CA ASP A 200 16.71 -4.58 -11.97
C ASP A 200 16.98 -5.83 -11.14
N GLY A 201 16.15 -6.85 -11.30
CA GLY A 201 16.20 -8.13 -10.60
C GLY A 201 15.54 -8.13 -9.22
N LEU A 202 14.90 -7.03 -8.80
CA LEU A 202 14.22 -6.91 -7.50
C LEU A 202 12.89 -6.16 -7.57
N HIS A 203 12.85 -4.98 -8.20
CA HIS A 203 11.66 -4.16 -8.32
C HIS A 203 10.85 -4.56 -9.54
N MET A 204 9.53 -4.56 -9.39
CA MET A 204 8.60 -4.86 -10.48
C MET A 204 8.63 -3.76 -11.54
N GLY A 205 8.70 -4.17 -12.80
CA GLY A 205 8.42 -3.29 -13.95
C GLY A 205 6.92 -3.10 -14.16
N GLY A 206 6.53 -2.36 -15.20
CA GLY A 206 5.12 -2.12 -15.52
C GLY A 206 4.30 -3.40 -15.70
N GLN A 207 4.85 -4.39 -16.43
CA GLN A 207 4.19 -5.70 -16.60
C GLN A 207 4.11 -6.48 -15.27
N GLY A 208 5.15 -6.42 -14.44
CA GLY A 208 5.13 -7.04 -13.10
C GLY A 208 4.05 -6.44 -12.20
N TYR A 209 3.89 -5.11 -12.21
CA TYR A 209 2.82 -4.44 -11.46
C TYR A 209 1.43 -4.77 -12.00
N GLN A 210 1.25 -4.93 -13.32
CA GLN A 210 -0.03 -5.38 -13.88
C GLN A 210 -0.39 -6.78 -13.38
N ILE A 211 0.56 -7.72 -13.40
CA ILE A 211 0.36 -9.08 -12.87
C ILE A 211 0.01 -9.04 -11.37
N PHE A 212 0.71 -8.21 -10.59
CA PHE A 212 0.38 -8.05 -9.17
C PHE A 212 -1.02 -7.48 -8.97
N TYR A 213 -1.41 -6.46 -9.74
CA TYR A 213 -2.76 -5.89 -9.69
C TYR A 213 -3.83 -6.94 -10.01
N ASP A 214 -3.64 -7.71 -11.09
CA ASP A 214 -4.58 -8.75 -11.50
C ASP A 214 -4.69 -9.87 -10.44
N ALA A 215 -3.59 -10.21 -9.77
CA ALA A 215 -3.58 -11.18 -8.67
C ALA A 215 -4.27 -10.63 -7.40
N LEU A 216 -4.24 -9.32 -7.18
CA LEU A 216 -4.83 -8.67 -6.01
C LEU A 216 -6.33 -8.38 -6.20
N LEU A 217 -6.77 -8.07 -7.42
CA LEU A 217 -8.14 -7.66 -7.75
C LEU A 217 -9.25 -8.63 -7.29
N PRO A 218 -9.07 -9.97 -7.25
CA PRO A 218 -10.08 -10.86 -6.67
C PRO A 218 -10.31 -10.66 -5.16
N HIS A 219 -9.32 -10.06 -4.49
CA HIS A 219 -9.33 -9.81 -3.05
C HIS A 219 -9.78 -8.40 -2.69
N ILE A 220 -9.68 -7.44 -3.62
CA ILE A 220 -10.05 -6.04 -3.42
C ILE A 220 -11.04 -5.58 -4.50
N GLY A 221 -12.10 -4.84 -4.15
CA GLY A 221 -13.01 -4.30 -5.16
C GLY A 221 -14.01 -5.32 -5.73
N LYS A 222 -14.43 -6.31 -4.93
CA LYS A 222 -15.55 -7.21 -5.29
C LYS A 222 -16.83 -6.42 -5.54
N GLU A 223 -17.02 -5.35 -4.78
CA GLU A 223 -18.08 -4.37 -4.89
C GLU A 223 -18.05 -3.58 -6.21
N TRP A 224 -16.90 -3.52 -6.88
CA TRP A 224 -16.73 -2.82 -8.16
C TRP A 224 -16.70 -3.77 -9.36
N LYS A 225 -16.71 -5.08 -9.11
CA LYS A 225 -16.60 -6.08 -10.17
C LYS A 225 -17.88 -6.11 -11.02
N GLY A 226 -17.72 -5.85 -12.32
CA GLY A 226 -18.82 -5.91 -13.28
C GLY A 226 -19.71 -4.66 -13.31
N LEU A 227 -19.32 -3.59 -12.61
CA LEU A 227 -19.95 -2.30 -12.74
C LEU A 227 -19.65 -1.69 -14.13
N GLY A 228 -20.65 -1.04 -14.72
CA GLY A 228 -20.49 -0.34 -15.99
C GLY A 228 -19.70 0.97 -15.85
N GLU A 229 -19.21 1.52 -16.97
CA GLU A 229 -18.46 2.79 -16.96
C GLU A 229 -19.25 3.97 -16.36
N GLU A 230 -20.57 3.94 -16.49
CA GLU A 230 -21.48 4.95 -15.93
C GLU A 230 -21.94 4.64 -14.50
N ASP A 231 -21.49 3.53 -13.91
CA ASP A 231 -21.82 3.19 -12.54
C ASP A 231 -21.06 4.09 -11.55
N ARG A 232 -21.74 4.49 -10.48
CA ARG A 232 -21.24 5.38 -9.43
C ARG A 232 -21.31 4.75 -8.04
N THR A 233 -21.56 3.45 -7.98
CA THR A 233 -21.63 2.68 -6.73
C THR A 233 -20.32 2.84 -5.95
N GLY A 234 -20.45 3.21 -4.68
CA GLY A 234 -19.31 3.41 -3.79
C GLY A 234 -18.62 4.78 -3.92
N TRP A 235 -19.08 5.67 -4.80
CA TRP A 235 -18.59 7.05 -4.79
C TRP A 235 -19.02 7.75 -3.50
N VAL A 236 -18.08 8.44 -2.86
CA VAL A 236 -18.33 9.20 -1.62
C VAL A 236 -19.04 10.52 -1.93
N ILE A 237 -18.81 11.05 -3.13
CA ILE A 237 -19.37 12.31 -3.61
C ILE A 237 -20.26 11.99 -4.82
N PRO A 238 -21.46 12.57 -4.94
CA PRO A 238 -22.36 12.33 -6.08
C PRO A 238 -21.70 12.64 -7.43
N ASP A 239 -22.25 12.07 -8.51
CA ASP A 239 -21.82 12.45 -9.86
C ASP A 239 -22.12 13.94 -10.10
N TRP A 240 -21.24 14.62 -10.82
CA TRP A 240 -21.42 16.04 -11.10
C TRP A 240 -22.71 16.36 -11.86
N ARG A 241 -23.25 15.40 -12.65
CA ARG A 241 -24.55 15.51 -13.32
C ARG A 241 -25.68 15.56 -12.30
N ASP A 242 -25.60 14.74 -11.24
CA ASP A 242 -26.57 14.76 -10.14
C ASP A 242 -26.53 16.11 -9.41
N LEU A 243 -25.33 16.66 -9.20
CA LEU A 243 -25.14 17.97 -8.57
C LEU A 243 -25.64 19.14 -9.44
N CYS A 244 -25.58 18.98 -10.78
CA CYS A 244 -26.00 19.99 -11.74
C CYS A 244 -27.45 19.81 -12.23
N GLY A 245 -28.14 18.74 -11.83
CA GLY A 245 -29.50 18.41 -12.28
C GLY A 245 -29.60 18.10 -13.78
N LEU A 246 -28.58 17.44 -14.34
CA LEU A 246 -28.46 17.09 -15.76
C LEU A 246 -28.90 15.65 -16.07
#